data_AF-S8BTU3-F1
#
_entry.id   AF-S8BTU3-F1
#
_cell.length_a   1.000
_cell.length_b   1.000
_cell.length_c   1.000
_cell.angle_alpha   90.00
_cell.angle_beta   90.00
_cell.angle_gamma   90.00
#
_symmetry.space_group_name_H-M   'P 1'
#
loop_
_entity.id
_entity.type
_entity.pdbx_description
1 polymer ?
#
loop_
_entity_poly.entity_id
_entity_poly.type
_entity_poly.pdbx_seq_one_letter_code
_entity_poly.pdbx_strand_id
1 'polypeptide(L)'
;MADKQATVYVIDLALSMKYHHNHRAESDLDYTLRYLWDRITTTVSNGRKTDTIAVVGFRTDASDNGLVENDDSYQNIGVLSPMSQFLMPQIRELQKMLYANRGEKGDGISALVVAIDIIEKYCKKLKYIRNIVLLTNGTGNFDFEGIDDIVKQIKDQGINLTVLGVDFDDPEFGFKEEDKLPQKSSERGLFEKAL
;
A
#
# COMPACT_ATOMS: atom_id res chain seq x y z
N MET A 1 -10.54 26.66 5.67
CA MET A 1 -9.22 25.98 5.79
C MET A 1 -9.39 24.57 5.26
N ALA A 2 -8.53 24.11 4.37
CA ALA A 2 -8.58 22.75 3.86
C ALA A 2 -8.14 21.74 4.94
N ASP A 3 -8.81 20.59 5.03
CA ASP A 3 -8.52 19.56 6.01
C ASP A 3 -7.10 18.98 5.83
N LYS A 4 -6.46 18.59 6.94
CA LYS A 4 -5.15 17.91 6.93
C LYS A 4 -5.30 16.49 6.40
N GLN A 5 -4.31 15.99 5.69
CA GLN A 5 -4.34 14.64 5.11
C GLN A 5 -3.11 13.86 5.55
N ALA A 6 -3.32 12.61 5.96
CA ALA A 6 -2.28 11.63 6.24
C ALA A 6 -2.54 10.42 5.36
N THR A 7 -1.67 10.19 4.39
CA THR A 7 -1.81 9.11 3.41
C THR A 7 -0.64 8.15 3.53
N VAL A 8 -0.92 6.86 3.73
CA VAL A 8 0.09 5.80 3.71
C VAL A 8 -0.07 4.99 2.43
N TYR A 9 0.98 4.89 1.64
CA TYR A 9 1.03 3.96 0.51
C TYR A 9 1.68 2.66 0.96
N VAL A 10 0.98 1.55 0.79
CA VAL A 10 1.46 0.19 1.09
C VAL A 10 1.73 -0.50 -0.24
N ILE A 11 2.97 -0.88 -0.50
CA ILE A 11 3.43 -1.33 -1.82
C ILE A 11 3.94 -2.77 -1.71
N ASP A 12 3.42 -3.62 -2.58
CA ASP A 12 3.90 -4.97 -2.80
C ASP A 12 5.23 -4.93 -3.57
N LEU A 13 6.29 -5.45 -2.96
CA LEU A 13 7.61 -5.54 -3.57
C LEU A 13 8.02 -7.00 -3.82
N ALA A 14 7.05 -7.91 -3.96
CA ALA A 14 7.31 -9.30 -4.33
C ALA A 14 8.11 -9.44 -5.63
N LEU A 15 8.80 -10.57 -5.77
CA LEU A 15 9.40 -10.97 -7.05
C LEU A 15 8.36 -11.03 -8.18
N SER A 16 7.13 -11.43 -7.88
CA SER A 16 6.04 -11.54 -8.86
C SER A 16 5.67 -10.21 -9.50
N MET A 17 5.90 -9.08 -8.81
CA MET A 17 5.66 -7.74 -9.34
C MET A 17 6.63 -7.36 -10.48
N LYS A 18 7.71 -8.13 -10.68
CA LYS A 18 8.65 -7.94 -11.80
C LYS A 18 8.10 -8.46 -13.13
N TYR A 19 7.11 -9.34 -13.10
CA TYR A 19 6.56 -9.93 -14.32
C TYR A 19 5.69 -8.93 -15.09
N HIS A 20 5.53 -9.22 -16.37
CA HIS A 20 4.68 -8.48 -17.28
C HIS A 20 3.41 -9.29 -17.51
N HIS A 21 2.25 -8.72 -17.17
CA HIS A 21 0.96 -9.33 -17.43
C HIS A 21 0.16 -8.53 -18.48
N ASN A 22 -0.82 -9.19 -19.10
CA ASN A 22 -1.81 -8.58 -19.98
C ASN A 22 -1.22 -7.77 -21.15
N HIS A 23 -0.16 -8.30 -21.76
CA HIS A 23 0.53 -7.72 -22.92
C HIS A 23 1.10 -6.30 -22.69
N ARG A 24 1.20 -5.86 -21.43
CA ARG A 24 1.85 -4.59 -21.08
C ARG A 24 3.37 -4.71 -21.29
N ALA A 25 3.98 -3.64 -21.82
CA ALA A 25 5.43 -3.56 -22.01
C ALA A 25 6.18 -3.26 -20.70
N GLU A 26 5.49 -2.66 -19.73
CA GLU A 26 6.00 -2.35 -18.39
C GLU A 26 5.70 -3.49 -17.41
N SER A 27 6.50 -3.62 -16.34
CA SER A 27 6.23 -4.61 -15.28
C SER A 27 5.02 -4.21 -14.44
N ASP A 28 4.45 -5.15 -13.69
CA ASP A 28 3.37 -4.85 -12.75
C ASP A 28 3.79 -3.82 -11.69
N LEU A 29 5.04 -3.88 -11.22
CA LEU A 29 5.62 -2.88 -10.34
C LEU A 29 5.63 -1.52 -11.02
N ASP A 30 6.20 -1.40 -12.22
CA ASP A 30 6.29 -0.12 -12.93
C ASP A 30 4.90 0.49 -13.21
N TYR A 31 3.94 -0.34 -13.61
CA TYR A 31 2.54 0.06 -13.80
C TYR A 31 1.95 0.67 -12.53
N THR A 32 2.16 0.00 -11.40
CA THR A 32 1.66 0.39 -10.09
C THR A 32 2.38 1.64 -9.56
N LEU A 33 3.69 1.72 -9.78
CA LEU A 33 4.51 2.87 -9.44
C LEU A 33 4.11 4.12 -10.23
N ARG A 34 3.65 3.99 -11.48
CA ARG A 34 3.13 5.14 -12.24
C ARG A 34 1.96 5.81 -11.51
N TYR A 35 1.02 5.03 -10.99
CA TYR A 35 -0.08 5.56 -10.17
C TYR A 35 0.46 6.26 -8.91
N LEU A 36 1.37 5.61 -8.19
CA LEU A 36 1.99 6.16 -6.98
C LEU A 36 2.64 7.52 -7.27
N TRP A 37 3.44 7.60 -8.34
CA TRP A 37 4.16 8.82 -8.70
C TRP A 37 3.23 9.94 -9.11
N ASP A 38 2.17 9.66 -9.86
CA ASP A 38 1.17 10.67 -10.21
C ASP A 38 0.51 11.28 -8.95
N ARG A 39 0.16 10.44 -7.96
CA ARG A 39 -0.42 10.92 -6.70
C ARG A 39 0.57 11.68 -5.83
N ILE A 40 1.80 11.18 -5.67
CA ILE A 40 2.84 11.85 -4.88
C ILE A 40 3.19 13.20 -5.54
N THR A 41 3.46 13.23 -6.84
CA THR A 41 3.83 14.47 -7.54
C THR A 41 2.71 15.50 -7.53
N THR A 42 1.44 15.09 -7.66
CA THR A 42 0.29 15.96 -7.48
C THR A 42 0.27 16.58 -6.07
N THR A 43 0.52 15.77 -5.04
CA THR A 43 0.56 16.23 -3.64
C THR A 43 1.70 17.22 -3.41
N VAL A 44 2.89 16.94 -3.94
CA VAL A 44 4.05 17.84 -3.85
C VAL A 44 3.81 19.15 -4.60
N SER A 45 3.23 19.09 -5.80
CA SER A 45 2.88 20.27 -6.61
C SER A 45 1.87 21.18 -5.92
N ASN A 46 0.95 20.61 -5.13
CA ASN A 46 0.01 21.40 -4.32
C ASN A 46 0.70 22.15 -3.17
N GLY A 47 1.93 21.77 -2.79
CA GLY A 47 2.78 22.50 -1.84
C GLY A 47 2.24 22.53 -0.40
N ARG A 48 1.24 21.71 -0.08
CA ARG A 48 0.57 21.73 1.22
C ARG A 48 1.38 20.99 2.27
N LYS A 49 1.84 21.71 3.30
CA LYS A 49 2.54 21.11 4.46
C LYS A 49 1.69 20.13 5.26
N THR A 50 0.36 20.23 5.12
CA THR A 50 -0.62 19.42 5.85
C THR A 50 -0.95 18.10 5.17
N ASP A 51 -0.41 17.87 3.96
CA ASP A 51 -0.68 16.70 3.16
C ASP A 51 0.57 15.81 3.25
N THR A 52 0.57 14.97 4.29
CA THR A 52 1.72 14.16 4.65
C THR A 52 1.58 12.74 4.12
N ILE A 53 2.70 12.19 3.69
CA ILE A 53 2.79 10.88 3.05
C ILE A 53 3.76 10.02 3.83
N ALA A 54 3.42 8.75 4.01
CA ALA A 54 4.33 7.67 4.36
C ALA A 54 4.28 6.59 3.30
N VAL A 55 5.37 5.82 3.17
CA VAL A 55 5.43 4.68 2.25
C VAL A 55 5.95 3.46 2.99
N VAL A 56 5.19 2.37 2.90
CA VAL A 56 5.48 1.06 3.47
C VAL A 56 5.64 0.09 2.32
N GLY A 57 6.71 -0.69 2.33
CA GLY A 57 6.90 -1.83 1.44
C GLY A 57 6.69 -3.12 2.22
N PHE A 58 6.02 -4.09 1.61
CA PHE A 58 5.99 -5.47 2.12
C PHE A 58 6.62 -6.41 1.10
N ARG A 59 7.06 -7.57 1.60
CA ARG A 59 7.99 -8.48 0.91
C ARG A 59 9.33 -7.84 0.60
N THR A 60 9.83 -7.06 1.56
CA THR A 60 11.16 -6.45 1.53
C THR A 60 12.23 -7.45 2.00
N ASP A 61 13.46 -7.29 1.49
CA ASP A 61 14.59 -8.12 1.93
C ASP A 61 14.94 -7.91 3.42
N ALA A 62 14.61 -6.75 3.98
CA ALA A 62 14.78 -6.39 5.38
C ALA A 62 13.45 -6.04 6.06
N SER A 63 13.41 -6.11 7.39
CA SER A 63 12.29 -5.65 8.21
C SER A 63 12.68 -4.33 8.89
N ASP A 64 11.96 -3.26 8.60
CA ASP A 64 12.18 -1.95 9.20
C ASP A 64 10.84 -1.33 9.58
N ASN A 65 10.24 -1.82 10.66
CA ASN A 65 8.98 -1.31 11.18
C ASN A 65 8.96 -1.42 12.71
N GLY A 66 8.14 -0.60 13.36
CA GLY A 66 8.11 -0.51 14.82
C GLY A 66 7.41 -1.67 15.54
N LEU A 67 6.87 -2.66 14.81
CA LEU A 67 6.13 -3.79 15.39
C LEU A 67 6.95 -5.09 15.37
N VAL A 68 7.96 -5.19 14.49
CA VAL A 68 8.77 -6.42 14.30
C VAL A 68 9.53 -6.87 15.54
N GLU A 69 9.88 -5.95 16.46
CA GLU A 69 10.56 -6.32 17.71
C GLU A 69 9.68 -7.14 18.66
N ASN A 70 8.36 -7.02 18.53
CA ASN A 70 7.40 -7.67 19.43
C ASN A 70 6.72 -8.90 18.80
N ASP A 71 6.73 -9.01 17.48
CA ASP A 71 6.00 -10.04 16.74
C ASP A 71 6.65 -10.29 15.36
N ASP A 72 7.04 -11.54 15.15
CA ASP A 72 7.68 -12.00 13.90
C ASP A 72 6.73 -11.95 12.69
N SER A 73 5.42 -11.79 12.90
CA SER A 73 4.42 -11.63 11.84
C SER A 73 4.61 -10.34 11.02
N TYR A 74 5.42 -9.40 11.51
CA TYR A 74 5.78 -8.16 10.81
C TYR A 74 7.16 -8.21 10.14
N GLN A 75 7.74 -9.41 9.95
CA GLN A 75 8.95 -9.58 9.16
C GLN A 75 8.73 -9.30 7.67
N ASN A 76 9.79 -8.89 6.96
CA ASN A 76 9.76 -8.53 5.54
C ASN A 76 8.80 -7.38 5.21
N ILE A 77 8.62 -6.47 6.18
CA ILE A 77 7.86 -5.22 6.02
C ILE A 77 8.76 -4.07 6.45
N GLY A 78 8.89 -3.04 5.60
CA GLY A 78 9.75 -1.89 5.83
C GLY A 78 9.04 -0.56 5.59
N VAL A 79 9.25 0.40 6.47
CA VAL A 79 8.84 1.79 6.30
C VAL A 79 9.87 2.51 5.42
N LEU A 80 9.66 2.44 4.11
CA LEU A 80 10.56 3.03 3.11
C LEU A 80 10.62 4.56 3.21
N SER A 81 9.52 5.19 3.64
CA SER A 81 9.52 6.62 3.92
C SER A 81 8.61 6.93 5.09
N PRO A 82 9.13 7.55 6.17
CA PRO A 82 8.32 7.89 7.33
C PRO A 82 7.34 9.02 7.01
N MET A 83 6.24 9.09 7.78
CA MET A 83 5.18 10.08 7.60
C MET A 83 5.74 11.51 7.68
N SER A 84 5.74 12.21 6.55
CA SER A 84 6.30 13.56 6.44
C SER A 84 5.70 14.32 5.26
N GLN A 85 5.95 15.63 5.19
CA GLN A 85 5.71 16.37 3.97
C GLN A 85 6.69 15.88 2.90
N PHE A 86 6.18 15.31 1.82
CA PHE A 86 7.02 14.91 0.69
C PHE A 86 7.52 16.13 -0.07
N LEU A 87 8.81 16.12 -0.40
CA LEU A 87 9.45 17.10 -1.27
C LEU A 87 10.28 16.34 -2.33
N MET A 88 10.87 17.08 -3.27
CA MET A 88 11.68 16.48 -4.35
C MET A 88 12.81 15.55 -3.89
N PRO A 89 13.54 15.82 -2.78
CA PRO A 89 14.55 14.89 -2.26
C PRO A 89 13.95 13.53 -1.86
N GLN A 90 12.84 13.52 -1.13
CA GLN A 90 12.16 12.29 -0.70
C GLN A 90 11.68 11.46 -1.88
N ILE A 91 11.21 12.09 -2.96
CA ILE A 91 10.86 11.37 -4.20
C ILE A 91 12.08 10.63 -4.75
N ARG A 92 13.23 11.32 -4.85
CA ARG A 92 14.47 10.74 -5.38
C ARG A 92 15.05 9.63 -4.51
N GLU A 93 14.88 9.72 -3.19
CA GLU A 93 15.27 8.68 -2.26
C GLU A 93 14.35 7.48 -2.38
N LEU A 94 13.04 7.71 -2.36
CA LEU A 94 12.03 6.66 -2.49
C LEU A 94 12.17 5.86 -3.79
N GLN A 95 12.46 6.54 -4.91
CA GLN A 95 12.72 5.88 -6.20
C GLN A 95 13.83 4.83 -6.13
N LYS A 96 14.84 5.00 -5.27
CA LYS A 96 15.95 4.05 -5.13
C LYS A 96 15.57 2.79 -4.33
N MET A 97 14.50 2.87 -3.54
CA MET A 97 14.06 1.80 -2.64
C MET A 97 12.94 0.96 -3.24
N LEU A 98 12.27 1.45 -4.29
CA LEU A 98 11.14 0.78 -4.93
C LEU A 98 11.62 -0.13 -6.07
N TYR A 99 12.05 -1.33 -5.71
CA TYR A 99 12.41 -2.39 -6.64
C TYR A 99 11.81 -3.72 -6.18
N ALA A 100 11.53 -4.62 -7.13
CA ALA A 100 11.06 -5.97 -6.82
C ALA A 100 12.17 -6.76 -6.10
N ASN A 101 11.86 -7.25 -4.90
CA ASN A 101 12.76 -8.05 -4.08
C ASN A 101 12.77 -9.52 -4.55
N ARG A 102 13.66 -10.32 -3.96
CA ARG A 102 13.77 -11.75 -4.29
C ARG A 102 12.82 -12.62 -3.48
N GLY A 103 12.31 -12.09 -2.37
CA GLY A 103 11.43 -12.82 -1.45
C GLY A 103 9.96 -12.74 -1.82
N GLU A 104 9.21 -13.74 -1.37
CA GLU A 104 7.74 -13.74 -1.34
C GLU A 104 7.19 -13.74 0.10
N LYS A 105 8.08 -13.67 1.09
CA LYS A 105 7.74 -13.63 2.51
C LYS A 105 7.37 -12.21 2.91
N GLY A 106 6.38 -12.05 3.78
CA GLY A 106 5.80 -10.77 4.12
C GLY A 106 4.38 -10.71 3.56
N ASP A 107 3.46 -10.37 4.45
CA ASP A 107 2.03 -10.39 4.16
C ASP A 107 1.47 -8.96 4.06
N GLY A 108 0.52 -8.78 3.14
CA GLY A 108 -0.11 -7.49 2.90
C GLY A 108 -1.07 -7.07 4.01
N ILE A 109 -1.68 -8.03 4.73
CA ILE A 109 -2.54 -7.74 5.87
C ILE A 109 -1.70 -7.24 7.05
N SER A 110 -0.59 -7.90 7.38
CA SER A 110 0.41 -7.38 8.32
C SER A 110 0.93 -5.99 7.95
N ALA A 111 1.10 -5.72 6.65
CA ALA A 111 1.52 -4.39 6.18
C ALA A 111 0.45 -3.31 6.36
N LEU A 112 -0.84 -3.66 6.26
CA LEU A 112 -1.94 -2.76 6.61
C LEU A 112 -1.93 -2.41 8.10
N VAL A 113 -1.64 -3.37 8.98
CA VAL A 113 -1.51 -3.12 10.42
C VAL A 113 -0.38 -2.12 10.71
N VAL A 114 0.79 -2.30 10.06
CA VAL A 114 1.90 -1.34 10.15
C VAL A 114 1.47 0.05 9.66
N ALA A 115 0.70 0.14 8.57
CA ALA A 115 0.18 1.41 8.06
C ALA A 115 -0.79 2.09 9.03
N ILE A 116 -1.68 1.33 9.68
CA ILE A 116 -2.59 1.83 10.72
C ILE A 116 -1.79 2.37 11.91
N ASP A 117 -0.78 1.63 12.38
CA ASP A 117 0.10 2.06 13.47
C ASP A 117 0.82 3.39 13.15
N ILE A 118 1.32 3.55 11.91
CA ILE A 118 1.92 4.81 11.45
C ILE A 118 0.91 5.96 11.53
N ILE A 119 -0.32 5.76 11.04
CA ILE A 119 -1.39 6.77 11.09
C ILE A 119 -1.73 7.13 12.53
N GLU A 120 -1.89 6.13 13.41
CA GLU A 120 -2.25 6.32 14.81
C GLU A 120 -1.17 7.11 15.56
N LYS A 121 0.10 6.72 15.42
CA LYS A 121 1.24 7.40 16.04
C LYS A 121 1.40 8.83 15.53
N TYR A 122 1.18 9.07 14.24
CA TYR A 122 1.35 10.39 13.64
C TYR A 122 0.18 11.33 13.96
N CYS A 123 -1.06 10.89 13.69
CA CYS A 123 -2.24 11.72 13.86
C CYS A 123 -2.61 11.91 15.34
N LYS A 124 -2.34 10.91 16.19
CA LYS A 124 -2.75 10.90 17.61
C LYS A 124 -4.25 11.27 17.72
N LYS A 125 -4.57 12.31 18.50
CA LYS A 125 -5.94 12.83 18.69
C LYS A 125 -6.31 13.95 17.71
N LEU A 126 -5.46 14.28 16.73
CA LEU A 126 -5.70 15.36 15.80
C LEU A 126 -6.63 14.92 14.66
N LYS A 127 -7.44 15.86 14.17
CA LYS A 127 -8.31 15.65 13.01
C LYS A 127 -7.47 15.63 11.72
N TYR A 128 -7.48 14.48 11.05
CA TYR A 128 -6.90 14.24 9.73
C TYR A 128 -7.88 13.45 8.89
N ILE A 129 -7.89 13.68 7.59
CA ILE A 129 -8.37 12.70 6.61
C ILE A 129 -7.27 11.65 6.53
N ARG A 130 -7.61 10.41 6.88
CA ARG A 130 -6.66 9.29 6.97
C ARG A 130 -6.90 8.39 5.78
N ASN A 131 -5.87 8.15 4.98
CA ASN A 131 -5.97 7.30 3.79
C ASN A 131 -4.89 6.23 3.84
N ILE A 132 -5.25 5.00 3.48
CA ILE A 132 -4.32 3.92 3.19
C ILE A 132 -4.57 3.49 1.75
N VAL A 133 -3.51 3.41 0.95
CA VAL A 133 -3.58 2.95 -0.44
C VAL A 133 -2.71 1.71 -0.58
N LEU A 134 -3.34 0.54 -0.76
CA LEU A 134 -2.65 -0.72 -1.01
C LEU A 134 -2.44 -0.92 -2.50
N LEU A 135 -1.21 -1.22 -2.89
CA LEU A 135 -0.73 -1.38 -4.26
C LEU A 135 -0.14 -2.79 -4.39
N THR A 136 -0.84 -3.71 -5.05
CA THR A 136 -0.43 -5.12 -5.16
C THR A 136 -0.88 -5.73 -6.48
N ASN A 137 -0.25 -6.80 -6.94
CA ASN A 137 -0.75 -7.61 -8.06
C ASN A 137 -1.67 -8.76 -7.62
N GLY A 138 -1.98 -8.87 -6.32
CA GLY A 138 -2.83 -9.92 -5.77
C GLY A 138 -2.25 -11.31 -6.03
N THR A 139 -0.91 -11.43 -6.10
CA THR A 139 -0.25 -12.71 -6.26
C THR A 139 0.60 -12.99 -5.02
N GLY A 140 0.47 -14.21 -4.49
CA GLY A 140 1.11 -14.64 -3.26
C GLY A 140 0.10 -14.80 -2.12
N ASN A 141 0.48 -15.56 -1.09
CA ASN A 141 -0.43 -15.84 0.00
C ASN A 141 -0.62 -14.60 0.87
N PHE A 142 -1.86 -14.17 1.00
CA PHE A 142 -2.28 -13.27 2.06
C PHE A 142 -2.75 -14.09 3.25
N ASP A 143 -2.30 -13.73 4.44
CA ASP A 143 -2.86 -14.29 5.67
C ASP A 143 -4.07 -13.46 6.08
N PHE A 144 -5.25 -14.06 5.95
CA PHE A 144 -6.51 -13.40 6.23
C PHE A 144 -6.98 -13.58 7.67
N GLU A 145 -6.19 -14.25 8.52
CA GLU A 145 -6.51 -14.38 9.93
C GLU A 145 -6.57 -12.97 10.58
N GLY A 146 -7.67 -12.67 11.28
CA GLY A 146 -7.86 -11.38 11.94
C GLY A 146 -8.27 -10.21 11.01
N ILE A 147 -8.60 -10.47 9.73
CA ILE A 147 -9.03 -9.40 8.82
C ILE A 147 -10.26 -8.62 9.31
N ASP A 148 -11.19 -9.28 10.01
CA ASP A 148 -12.39 -8.65 10.57
C ASP A 148 -12.03 -7.58 11.63
N ASP A 149 -11.01 -7.85 12.45
CA ASP A 149 -10.53 -6.90 13.45
C ASP A 149 -9.84 -5.69 12.80
N ILE A 150 -9.11 -5.93 11.70
CA ILE A 150 -8.47 -4.86 10.92
C ILE A 150 -9.52 -4.00 10.23
N VAL A 151 -10.54 -4.59 9.61
CA VAL A 151 -11.66 -3.86 9.01
C VAL A 151 -12.37 -3.01 10.06
N LYS A 152 -12.57 -3.56 11.26
CA LYS A 152 -13.14 -2.80 12.38
C LYS A 152 -12.23 -1.64 12.78
N GLN A 153 -10.93 -1.86 12.89
CA GLN A 153 -9.96 -0.81 13.24
C GLN A 153 -9.93 0.32 12.20
N ILE A 154 -9.97 -0.02 10.91
CA ILE A 154 -10.06 0.95 9.80
C ILE A 154 -11.33 1.82 9.94
N LYS A 155 -12.49 1.18 10.20
CA LYS A 155 -13.77 1.87 10.39
C LYS A 155 -13.77 2.76 11.64
N ASP A 156 -13.34 2.22 12.78
CA ASP A 156 -13.29 2.93 14.06
C ASP A 156 -12.34 4.14 14.01
N GLN A 157 -11.24 4.02 13.25
CA GLN A 157 -10.29 5.10 13.04
C GLN A 157 -10.67 6.07 11.90
N GLY A 158 -11.76 5.80 11.17
CA GLY A 158 -12.19 6.62 10.02
C GLY A 158 -11.14 6.69 8.91
N ILE A 159 -10.47 5.57 8.64
CA ILE A 159 -9.45 5.45 7.60
C ILE A 159 -10.14 5.07 6.29
N ASN A 160 -9.84 5.82 5.23
CA ASN A 160 -10.23 5.46 3.87
C ASN A 160 -9.21 4.46 3.32
N LEU A 161 -9.62 3.21 3.10
CA LEU A 161 -8.80 2.22 2.42
C LEU A 161 -9.09 2.25 0.92
N THR A 162 -8.05 2.28 0.10
CA THR A 162 -8.15 2.10 -1.36
C THR A 162 -7.23 0.98 -1.77
N VAL A 163 -7.76 -0.05 -2.44
CA VAL A 163 -6.97 -1.17 -2.93
C VAL A 163 -6.85 -1.06 -4.43
N LEU A 164 -5.61 -0.96 -4.91
CA LEU A 164 -5.25 -0.90 -6.31
C LEU A 164 -4.52 -2.17 -6.66
N GLY A 165 -5.32 -3.09 -7.17
CA GLY A 165 -4.86 -4.37 -7.65
C GLY A 165 -4.49 -4.30 -9.13
N VAL A 166 -3.32 -4.80 -9.49
CA VAL A 166 -2.97 -5.01 -10.89
C VAL A 166 -3.91 -6.07 -11.46
N ASP A 167 -4.63 -5.72 -12.52
CA ASP A 167 -5.65 -6.57 -13.17
C ASP A 167 -6.92 -6.83 -12.34
N PHE A 168 -7.21 -5.99 -11.33
CA PHE A 168 -8.52 -5.99 -10.69
C PHE A 168 -9.51 -5.29 -11.63
N ASP A 169 -10.70 -5.88 -11.84
CA ASP A 169 -11.71 -5.25 -12.70
C ASP A 169 -12.28 -4.06 -11.93
N ASP A 170 -11.90 -2.86 -12.34
CA ASP A 170 -12.50 -1.63 -11.84
C ASP A 170 -13.62 -1.20 -12.82
N PRO A 171 -14.90 -1.19 -12.39
CA PRO A 171 -15.98 -0.67 -13.22
C PRO A 171 -15.83 0.81 -13.58
N GLU A 172 -15.02 1.60 -12.85
CA GLU A 172 -14.67 2.97 -13.26
C GLU A 172 -13.58 3.03 -14.35
N PHE A 173 -12.81 1.96 -14.55
CA PHE A 173 -11.69 1.92 -15.52
C PHE A 173 -11.90 0.95 -16.70
N GLY A 174 -13.06 0.30 -16.80
CA GLY A 174 -13.52 -0.38 -18.02
C GLY A 174 -12.73 -1.63 -18.43
N PHE A 175 -12.05 -2.29 -17.49
CA PHE A 175 -11.27 -3.50 -17.76
C PHE A 175 -11.91 -4.73 -17.12
N LYS A 176 -12.07 -5.80 -17.90
CA LYS A 176 -12.60 -7.09 -17.46
C LYS A 176 -11.65 -8.20 -17.92
N GLU A 177 -10.98 -8.85 -17.00
CA GLU A 177 -10.09 -9.98 -17.29
C GLU A 177 -10.90 -11.29 -17.36
N GLU A 178 -10.91 -11.95 -18.53
CA GLU A 178 -11.76 -13.13 -18.79
C GLU A 178 -11.20 -14.45 -18.24
N ASP A 179 -9.89 -14.54 -17.93
CA ASP A 179 -9.22 -15.76 -17.44
C ASP A 179 -8.51 -15.53 -16.10
N LYS A 180 -9.28 -15.32 -15.03
CA LYS A 180 -8.74 -15.12 -13.67
C LYS A 180 -8.29 -16.42 -13.02
N LEU A 181 -7.13 -16.38 -12.36
CA LEU A 181 -6.71 -17.44 -11.45
C LEU A 181 -7.68 -17.57 -10.26
N PRO A 182 -7.97 -18.78 -9.76
CA PRO A 182 -8.92 -19.01 -8.66
C PRO A 182 -8.54 -18.26 -7.36
N GLN A 183 -7.24 -18.10 -7.12
CA GLN A 183 -6.70 -17.42 -5.94
C GLN A 183 -7.03 -15.92 -5.95
N LYS A 184 -6.75 -15.21 -7.06
CA LYS A 184 -7.10 -13.79 -7.25
C LYS A 184 -8.61 -13.51 -7.07
N SER A 185 -9.46 -14.46 -7.45
CA SER A 185 -10.92 -14.32 -7.32
C SER A 185 -11.39 -14.34 -5.87
N SER A 186 -10.74 -15.12 -5.01
CA SER A 186 -11.06 -15.23 -3.59
C SER A 186 -10.61 -13.98 -2.82
N GLU A 187 -9.42 -13.48 -3.15
CA GLU A 187 -8.84 -12.28 -2.54
C GLU A 187 -9.66 -11.02 -2.88
N ARG A 188 -10.10 -10.87 -4.14
CA ARG A 188 -10.98 -9.77 -4.57
C ARG A 188 -12.27 -9.71 -3.75
N GLY A 189 -12.97 -10.83 -3.60
CA GLY A 189 -14.25 -10.86 -2.87
C GLY A 189 -14.10 -10.48 -1.39
N LEU A 190 -12.89 -10.56 -0.83
CA LEU A 190 -12.57 -10.11 0.51
C LEU A 190 -12.22 -8.61 0.55
N PHE A 191 -11.45 -8.10 -0.43
CA PHE A 191 -11.20 -6.66 -0.54
C PHE A 191 -12.47 -5.85 -0.81
N GLU A 192 -13.44 -6.39 -1.56
CA GLU A 192 -14.76 -5.79 -1.76
C GLU A 192 -15.60 -5.72 -0.46
N LYS A 193 -15.33 -6.57 0.55
CA LYS A 193 -15.97 -6.48 1.87
C LYS A 193 -15.31 -5.46 2.81
N ALA A 194 -14.05 -5.11 2.54
CA ALA A 194 -13.26 -4.17 3.33
C ALA A 194 -13.48 -2.71 2.90
N LEU A 195 -13.89 -2.49 1.65
CA LEU A 195 -14.41 -1.22 1.11
C LEU A 195 -15.84 -0.94 1.57
#